data_AF-A0A967YFG6-F1
#
_entry.id   AF-A0A967YFG6-F1
#
_cell.length_a   1.000
_cell.length_b   1.000
_cell.length_c   1.000
_cell.angle_alpha   90.00
_cell.angle_beta   90.00
_cell.angle_gamma   90.00
#
_symmetry.space_group_name_H-M   'P 1'
#
loop_
_entity.id
_entity.type
_entity.pdbx_description
1 polymer ?
#
loop_
_entity_poly.entity_id
_entity_poly.type
_entity_poly.pdbx_seq_one_letter_code
_entity_poly.pdbx_strand_id
1 'polypeptide(L)'
;TALKIIIAPPVWQTWWFRTIGVLIIIGFAYLLYRRRVKNVRLKTELQAAHDAQMSIMPQADPQFEGMEISGICIPANTVGGDFFDYFWLNSEKTRFGIAIGDVSGKAMQSA
;
A
#
# COMPACT_ATOMS: atom_id res chain seq x y z
N THR A 1 -36.07 -55.42 37.15
CA THR A 1 -36.22 -54.18 36.36
C THR A 1 -34.84 -53.60 36.12
N ALA A 2 -34.30 -53.67 34.90
CA ALA A 2 -32.97 -53.18 34.59
C ALA A 2 -33.07 -51.74 34.05
N LEU A 3 -32.38 -50.79 34.69
CA LEU A 3 -32.32 -49.39 34.26
C LEU A 3 -31.34 -49.29 33.08
N LYS A 4 -31.82 -48.89 31.90
CA LYS A 4 -30.99 -48.74 30.70
C LYS A 4 -30.43 -47.32 30.62
N ILE A 5 -29.20 -47.12 31.09
CA ILE A 5 -28.50 -45.83 31.00
C ILE A 5 -27.91 -45.71 29.59
N ILE A 6 -28.37 -44.71 28.82
CA ILE A 6 -27.84 -44.39 27.49
C ILE A 6 -26.88 -43.23 27.67
N ILE A 7 -25.57 -43.49 27.63
CA ILE A 7 -24.54 -42.47 27.59
C ILE A 7 -24.45 -42.02 26.12
N ALA A 8 -24.99 -40.84 25.81
CA ALA A 8 -24.86 -40.26 24.48
C ALA A 8 -23.38 -39.90 24.21
N PRO A 9 -22.86 -40.16 22.99
CA PRO A 9 -21.50 -39.78 22.66
C PRO A 9 -21.35 -38.26 22.72
N PRO A 10 -20.19 -37.77 23.18
CA PRO A 10 -19.98 -36.34 23.29
C PRO A 10 -20.00 -35.67 21.92
N VAL A 11 -20.54 -34.45 21.87
CA VAL A 11 -20.82 -33.73 20.62
C VAL A 11 -19.60 -33.58 19.70
N TRP A 12 -18.39 -33.48 20.26
CA TRP A 12 -17.14 -33.33 19.50
C TRP A 12 -16.69 -34.59 18.74
N GLN A 13 -17.23 -35.76 19.07
CA GLN A 13 -16.95 -37.01 18.36
C GLN A 13 -17.93 -37.28 17.21
N THR A 14 -18.97 -36.47 17.08
CA THR A 14 -19.94 -36.63 15.99
C THR A 14 -19.34 -36.18 14.66
N TRP A 15 -19.72 -36.86 13.57
CA TRP A 15 -19.21 -36.58 12.23
C TRP A 15 -19.49 -35.14 11.77
N TRP A 16 -20.64 -34.58 12.17
CA TRP A 16 -21.14 -33.28 11.72
C TRP A 16 -20.39 -32.15 12.42
N PHE A 17 -19.94 -32.36 13.66
CA PHE A 17 -19.10 -31.39 14.34
C PHE A 17 -17.74 -31.27 13.65
N ARG A 18 -17.17 -32.40 13.22
CA ARG A 18 -15.92 -32.43 12.46
C ARG A 18 -16.07 -31.74 11.10
N THR A 19 -17.17 -31.98 10.38
CA THR A 19 -17.39 -31.32 9.09
C THR A 19 -17.56 -29.80 9.23
N ILE A 20 -18.31 -29.34 10.25
CA ILE A 20 -18.43 -27.91 10.56
C ILE A 20 -17.06 -27.31 10.89
N GLY A 21 -16.25 -27.98 11.71
CA GLY A 21 -14.90 -27.53 12.04
C GLY A 21 -14.02 -27.37 10.79
N VAL A 22 -14.03 -28.34 9.88
CA VAL A 22 -13.29 -28.27 8.61
C VAL A 22 -13.78 -27.12 7.73
N LEU A 23 -15.10 -26.93 7.62
CA LEU A 23 -15.69 -25.83 6.85
C LEU A 23 -15.30 -24.46 7.41
N ILE A 24 -15.30 -24.31 8.74
CA ILE A 24 -14.85 -23.08 9.40
C ILE A 24 -13.37 -22.81 9.10
N ILE A 25 -12.51 -23.84 9.18
CA ILE A 25 -11.08 -23.71 8.86
C ILE A 25 -10.87 -23.30 7.40
N ILE A 26 -11.58 -23.93 6.46
CA ILE A 26 -11.50 -23.59 5.03
C ILE A 26 -11.99 -22.16 4.80
N GLY A 27 -13.12 -21.78 5.39
CA GLY A 27 -13.67 -20.42 5.29
C GLY A 27 -12.71 -19.37 5.85
N PHE A 28 -12.11 -19.65 7.01
CA PHE A 28 -11.10 -18.77 7.61
C PHE A 28 -9.84 -18.66 6.74
N ALA A 29 -9.33 -19.78 6.23
CA ALA A 29 -8.20 -19.80 5.30
C ALA A 29 -8.49 -19.00 4.02
N TYR A 30 -9.69 -19.14 3.45
CA TYR A 30 -10.13 -18.37 2.28
C TYR A 30 -10.21 -16.86 2.57
N LEU A 31 -10.74 -16.47 3.73
CA LEU A 31 -10.80 -15.06 4.13
C LEU A 31 -9.40 -14.45 4.30
N LEU A 32 -8.48 -15.17 4.94
CA LEU A 32 -7.10 -14.73 5.08
C LEU A 32 -6.38 -14.63 3.74
N TYR A 33 -6.56 -15.61 2.87
CA TYR A 33 -6.02 -15.60 1.52
C TYR A 33 -6.51 -14.38 0.74
N ARG A 34 -7.82 -14.13 0.75
CA ARG A 34 -8.44 -12.98 0.07
C ARG A 34 -7.91 -11.65 0.60
N ARG A 35 -7.76 -11.50 1.91
CA ARG A 35 -7.15 -10.29 2.52
C ARG A 35 -5.71 -10.10 2.06
N ARG A 36 -4.92 -11.17 2.05
CA ARG A 36 -3.51 -11.09 1.65
C ARG A 36 -3.35 -10.69 0.19
N VAL A 37 -4.13 -11.30 -0.72
CA VAL A 37 -4.08 -10.96 -2.15
C VAL A 37 -4.49 -9.50 -2.39
N LYS A 38 -5.54 -9.01 -1.73
CA LYS A 38 -5.94 -7.59 -1.82
C LYS A 38 -4.82 -6.66 -1.36
N ASN A 39 -4.22 -6.94 -0.21
CA ASN A 39 -3.15 -6.12 0.35
C ASN A 39 -1.91 -6.11 -0.56
N VAL A 40 -1.56 -7.25 -1.14
CA VAL A 40 -0.42 -7.34 -2.08
C VAL A 40 -0.69 -6.49 -3.32
N ARG A 41 -1.87 -6.62 -3.92
CA ARG A 41 -2.24 -5.84 -5.10
C ARG A 41 -2.21 -4.33 -4.84
N LEU A 42 -2.79 -3.88 -3.73
CA LEU A 42 -2.78 -2.47 -3.34
C LEU A 42 -1.35 -1.95 -3.17
N LYS A 43 -0.47 -2.73 -2.54
CA LYS A 43 0.95 -2.37 -2.39
C LYS A 43 1.65 -2.26 -3.73
N THR A 44 1.37 -3.16 -4.68
CA THR A 44 1.96 -3.09 -6.03
C THR A 44 1.49 -1.85 -6.78
N GLU A 45 0.19 -1.53 -6.74
CA GLU A 45 -0.36 -0.33 -7.38
C GLU A 45 0.24 0.94 -6.77
N LEU A 46 0.42 0.97 -5.44
CA LEU A 46 1.08 2.07 -4.75
C LEU A 46 2.56 2.22 -5.11
N GLN A 47 3.29 1.11 -5.23
CA GLN A 47 4.69 1.13 -5.64
C GLN A 47 4.83 1.67 -7.07
N ALA A 48 3.96 1.25 -7.99
CA ALA A 48 3.99 1.77 -9.36
C ALA A 48 3.71 3.28 -9.41
N ALA A 49 2.77 3.76 -8.61
CA ALA A 49 2.49 5.19 -8.49
C ALA A 49 3.67 5.98 -7.89
N HIS A 50 4.36 5.39 -6.90
CA HIS A 50 5.58 5.95 -6.33
C HIS A 50 6.67 6.07 -7.38
N ASP A 51 6.97 4.97 -8.08
CA ASP A 51 8.02 4.93 -9.08
C ASP A 51 7.75 5.93 -10.22
N ALA A 52 6.47 6.06 -10.63
CA ALA A 52 6.05 7.07 -11.59
C ALA A 52 6.27 8.50 -11.08
N GLN A 53 5.89 8.81 -9.83
CA GLN A 53 6.12 10.12 -9.21
C GLN A 53 7.61 10.44 -9.10
N MET A 54 8.43 9.48 -8.68
CA MET A 54 9.86 9.69 -8.58
C MET A 54 10.51 9.85 -9.96
N SER A 55 9.97 9.20 -11.01
CA SER A 55 10.50 9.32 -12.37
C SER A 55 10.33 10.71 -13.00
N ILE A 56 9.33 11.49 -12.55
CA ILE A 56 9.09 12.85 -13.05
C ILE A 56 9.84 13.92 -12.24
N MET A 57 10.33 13.57 -11.04
CA MET A 57 11.11 14.48 -10.22
C MET A 57 12.53 14.66 -10.79
N PRO A 58 13.19 15.81 -10.54
CA PRO A 58 14.58 16.03 -10.90
C PRO A 58 15.48 14.94 -10.33
N GLN A 59 16.23 14.26 -11.21
CA GLN A 59 17.19 13.20 -10.81
C GLN A 59 18.57 13.75 -10.47
N ALA A 60 18.82 15.03 -10.79
CA ALA A 60 20.08 15.69 -10.56
C ALA A 60 19.86 17.14 -10.16
N ASP A 61 20.72 17.60 -9.27
CA ASP A 61 20.79 18.99 -8.85
C ASP A 61 21.19 19.89 -10.03
N PRO A 62 20.59 21.09 -10.16
CA PRO A 62 20.95 22.02 -11.20
C PRO A 62 22.33 22.61 -10.92
N GLN A 63 23.17 22.72 -11.96
CA GLN A 63 24.52 23.26 -11.83
C GLN A 63 24.52 24.79 -11.95
N PHE A 64 25.03 25.48 -10.93
CA PHE A 64 25.22 26.93 -10.89
C PHE A 64 26.67 27.27 -10.54
N GLU A 65 27.19 28.32 -11.17
CA GLU A 65 28.50 28.87 -10.79
C GLU A 65 28.35 29.75 -9.55
N GLY A 66 29.01 29.35 -8.45
CA GLY A 66 28.98 30.09 -7.18
C GLY A 66 27.74 29.88 -6.31
N MET A 67 26.84 28.96 -6.66
CA MET A 67 25.67 28.60 -5.86
C MET A 67 25.39 27.10 -5.96
N GLU A 68 24.97 26.49 -4.86
CA GLU A 68 24.56 25.09 -4.81
C GLU A 68 23.06 25.03 -4.48
N ILE A 69 22.30 24.31 -5.29
CA ILE A 69 20.86 24.10 -5.10
C ILE A 69 20.64 22.60 -5.10
N SER A 70 20.02 22.08 -4.05
CA SER A 70 19.67 20.67 -3.93
C SER A 70 18.22 20.49 -3.49
N GLY A 71 17.64 19.37 -3.90
CA GLY A 71 16.23 19.05 -3.61
C GLY A 71 16.05 17.58 -3.32
N ILE A 72 15.33 17.28 -2.24
CA ILE A 72 14.94 15.93 -1.90
C ILE A 72 13.48 15.90 -1.48
N CYS A 73 12.74 14.91 -1.98
CA CYS A 73 11.37 14.63 -1.56
C CYS A 73 11.34 13.28 -0.84
N ILE A 74 11.07 13.31 0.47
CA ILE A 74 10.96 12.11 1.31
C ILE A 74 9.48 11.91 1.64
N PRO A 75 8.76 11.03 0.94
CA PRO A 75 7.34 10.84 1.19
C PRO A 75 7.09 10.12 2.52
N ALA A 76 6.07 10.56 3.26
CA ALA A 76 5.70 9.95 4.54
C ALA A 76 5.04 8.57 4.39
N ASN A 77 4.43 8.29 3.23
CA ASN A 77 3.82 7.01 2.85
C ASN A 77 4.41 6.53 1.51
N THR A 78 3.92 5.41 0.96
CA THR A 78 4.40 4.88 -0.33
C THR A 78 4.31 5.93 -1.45
N VAL A 79 3.33 6.84 -1.43
CA VAL A 79 3.21 7.95 -2.40
C VAL A 79 2.97 9.24 -1.62
N GLY A 80 3.75 10.27 -1.89
CA GLY A 80 3.64 11.60 -1.26
C GLY A 80 2.80 12.56 -2.09
N GLY A 81 2.22 13.59 -1.47
CA GLY A 81 1.56 14.69 -2.18
C GLY A 81 2.55 15.73 -2.74
N ASP A 82 3.77 15.75 -2.21
CA ASP A 82 4.74 16.77 -2.53
C ASP A 82 5.46 16.46 -3.85
N PHE A 83 5.69 17.50 -4.64
CA PHE A 83 6.55 17.45 -5.81
C PHE A 83 7.35 18.74 -5.97
N PHE A 84 8.51 18.63 -6.61
CA PHE A 84 9.29 19.79 -7.01
C PHE A 84 9.88 19.57 -8.40
N ASP A 85 10.22 20.67 -9.07
CA ASP A 85 10.88 20.65 -10.38
C ASP A 85 11.81 21.86 -10.57
N TYR A 86 12.80 21.70 -11.43
CA TYR A 86 13.80 22.69 -11.80
C TYR A 86 13.75 22.96 -13.30
N PHE A 87 13.57 24.21 -13.69
CA PHE A 87 13.51 24.56 -15.11
C PHE A 87 14.09 25.93 -15.41
N TRP A 88 14.60 26.07 -16.63
CA TRP A 88 15.04 27.35 -17.17
C TRP A 88 13.87 28.01 -17.90
N LEU A 89 13.56 29.25 -17.56
CA LEU A 89 12.46 29.99 -18.20
C LEU A 89 12.85 30.52 -19.58
N ASN A 90 14.13 30.50 -19.92
CA ASN A 90 14.65 30.96 -21.20
C ASN A 90 15.81 30.10 -21.72
N SER A 91 15.99 30.09 -23.05
CA SER A 91 17.06 29.34 -23.71
C SER A 91 18.47 29.81 -23.32
N GLU A 92 18.60 31.08 -22.93
CA GLU A 92 19.86 31.69 -22.49
C GLU A 92 20.24 31.32 -21.04
N LYS A 93 19.39 30.56 -20.32
CA LYS A 93 19.62 30.12 -18.94
C LYS A 93 19.96 31.27 -17.97
N THR A 94 19.32 32.42 -18.12
CA THR A 94 19.51 33.57 -17.22
C THR A 94 18.38 33.70 -16.19
N ARG A 95 17.27 32.96 -16.38
CA ARG A 95 16.14 32.92 -15.45
C ARG A 95 15.86 31.48 -15.05
N PHE A 96 16.10 31.19 -13.77
CA PHE A 96 15.87 29.89 -13.17
C PHE A 96 14.56 29.88 -12.38
N GLY A 97 13.79 28.80 -12.52
CA GLY A 97 12.55 28.57 -11.80
C GLY A 97 12.64 27.28 -10.99
N ILE A 98 12.08 27.35 -9.78
CA ILE A 98 11.82 26.18 -8.95
C ILE A 98 10.30 26.13 -8.77
N ALA A 99 9.69 25.02 -9.15
CA ALA A 99 8.31 24.72 -8.78
C ALA A 99 8.31 23.80 -7.56
N ILE A 100 7.49 24.13 -6.57
CA ILE A 100 7.19 23.25 -5.44
C ILE A 100 5.68 23.22 -5.32
N GLY A 101 5.10 22.03 -5.29
CA GLY A 101 3.68 21.84 -5.06
C GLY A 101 3.44 20.83 -3.96
N ASP A 102 2.65 21.21 -2.98
CA ASP A 102 1.98 20.29 -2.07
C ASP A 102 0.62 19.95 -2.69
N VAL A 103 0.53 18.77 -3.28
CA VAL A 103 -0.76 18.25 -3.69
C VAL A 103 -1.42 17.72 -2.45
N SER A 104 -2.52 18.38 -2.03
CA SER A 104 -3.39 17.87 -0.96
C SER A 104 -4.04 16.55 -1.41
N GLY A 105 -3.31 15.47 -1.30
CA GLY A 105 -3.80 14.13 -1.51
C GLY A 105 -4.57 13.75 -0.27
N LYS A 106 -5.91 13.68 -0.38
CA LYS A 106 -6.67 12.76 0.48
C LYS A 106 -6.02 11.39 0.29
N ALA A 107 -5.18 10.99 1.25
CA ALA A 107 -4.55 9.68 1.32
C ALA A 107 -5.56 8.66 0.81
N MET A 108 -5.35 8.17 -0.43
CA MET A 108 -6.32 7.41 -1.23
C MET A 108 -7.70 7.33 -0.60
N GLN A 109 -8.61 8.24 -0.99
CA GLN A 109 -10.02 8.04 -0.65
C GLN A 109 -10.44 6.62 -1.03
N SER A 110 -10.72 5.85 0.01
CA SER A 110 -11.74 4.80 0.08
C SER A 110 -11.51 3.53 -0.75
N ALA A 111 -11.01 2.50 -0.08
CA ALA A 111 -11.33 1.10 -0.39
C ALA A 111 -11.54 0.30 0.91
#